data_AF-A0A920WBK0-F1
#
_entry.id   AF-A0A920WBK0-F1
#
_cell.length_a   1.000
_cell.length_b   1.000
_cell.length_c   1.000
_cell.angle_alpha   90.00
_cell.angle_beta   90.00
_cell.angle_gamma   90.00
#
_symmetry.space_group_name_H-M   'P 1'
#
loop_
_entity.id
_entity.type
_entity.pdbx_description
1 polymer ?
#
loop_
_entity_poly.entity_id
_entity_poly.type
_entity_poly.pdbx_seq_one_letter_code
_entity_poly.pdbx_strand_id
1 'polypeptide(L)' 'MKISFFHLMPYQGLPSDFETRFRSAWVDLPNENFDPQICQQYFDDYLTNWNLLIKWGLMVFV' A
#
# COMPACT_ATOMS: atom_id res chain seq x y z
N MET A 1 -7.02 7.51 -25.91
CA MET A 1 -7.26 6.84 -24.61
C MET A 1 -5.98 6.95 -23.80
N LYS A 2 -6.00 7.52 -22.59
CA LYS A 2 -4.82 7.51 -21.69
C LYS A 2 -5.06 6.43 -20.63
N ILE A 3 -4.20 5.43 -20.59
CA ILE A 3 -4.22 4.40 -19.54
C ILE A 3 -3.29 4.90 -18.44
N SER A 4 -3.80 5.01 -17.22
CA SER A 4 -3.01 5.34 -16.03
C SER A 4 -3.00 4.12 -15.12
N PHE A 5 -1.83 3.64 -14.78
CA PHE A 5 -1.65 2.55 -13.81
C PHE A 5 -1.32 3.16 -12.45
N PHE A 6 -1.97 2.68 -11.40
CA PHE A 6 -1.62 2.97 -10.02
C PHE A 6 -1.24 1.68 -9.33
N HIS A 7 -0.13 1.69 -8.59
CA HIS A 7 0.21 0.57 -7.72
C HIS A 7 -0.59 0.69 -6.43
N LEU A 8 -1.47 -0.28 -6.21
CA LEU A 8 -2.21 -0.38 -4.95
C LEU A 8 -1.33 -1.13 -3.95
N MET A 9 -0.72 -0.41 -3.01
CA MET A 9 -0.02 -1.03 -1.89
C MET A 9 -1.02 -1.36 -0.78
N PRO A 10 -1.17 -2.64 -0.39
CA PRO A 10 -2.09 -3.01 0.68
C PRO A 10 -1.58 -2.49 2.03
N TYR A 11 -2.46 -1.86 2.80
CA TYR A 11 -2.15 -1.41 4.14
C TYR A 11 -2.03 -2.61 5.09
N GLN A 12 -0.89 -2.74 5.77
CA GLN A 12 -0.58 -3.89 6.61
C GLN A 12 -0.91 -3.68 8.10
N GLY A 13 -1.22 -2.46 8.52
CA GLY A 13 -1.52 -2.11 9.92
C GLY A 13 -2.93 -2.48 10.38
N LEU A 14 -3.52 -3.55 9.83
CA LEU A 14 -4.88 -3.96 10.18
C LEU A 14 -4.91 -4.69 11.54
N PRO A 15 -5.98 -4.51 12.33
CA PRO A 15 -6.19 -5.27 13.56
C PRO A 15 -6.16 -6.79 13.32
N SER A 16 -5.66 -7.56 14.28
CA SER A 16 -5.56 -9.03 14.15
C SER A 16 -6.93 -9.72 14.04
N ASP A 17 -8.01 -9.09 14.52
CA ASP A 17 -9.39 -9.58 14.42
C ASP A 17 -10.09 -9.17 13.11
N PHE A 18 -9.40 -8.43 12.23
CA PHE A 18 -9.94 -7.83 11.02
C PHE A 18 -10.76 -8.80 10.16
N GLU A 19 -10.22 -9.99 9.87
CA GLU A 19 -10.85 -11.00 9.01
C GLU A 19 -12.17 -11.55 9.58
N THR A 20 -12.34 -11.49 10.90
CA THR A 20 -13.52 -12.02 11.58
C THR A 20 -14.57 -10.96 11.87
N ARG A 21 -14.13 -9.71 12.02
CA ARG A 21 -14.97 -8.59 12.46
C ARG A 21 -15.47 -7.72 11.30
N PHE A 22 -14.74 -7.68 10.19
CA PHE A 22 -15.10 -6.88 9.01
C PHE A 22 -15.20 -7.75 7.76
N ARG A 23 -16.26 -7.55 6.97
CA ARG A 23 -16.49 -8.29 5.72
C ARG A 23 -15.63 -7.78 4.57
N SER A 24 -15.17 -6.54 4.64
CA SER A 24 -14.33 -5.91 3.62
C SER A 24 -13.42 -4.82 4.20
N ALA A 25 -12.15 -4.83 3.79
CA ALA A 25 -11.15 -3.83 4.19
C ALA A 25 -11.45 -2.44 3.62
N TRP A 26 -12.17 -2.39 2.50
CA TRP A 26 -12.39 -1.18 1.72
C TRP A 26 -13.76 -0.55 1.96
N VAL A 27 -14.71 -1.30 2.54
CA VAL A 27 -16.11 -0.88 2.68
C VAL A 27 -16.51 -0.78 4.15
N ASP A 28 -16.11 -1.74 4.99
CA ASP A 28 -16.62 -1.86 6.35
C ASP A 28 -15.60 -1.42 7.42
N LEU A 29 -14.34 -1.18 7.05
CA LEU A 29 -13.29 -0.81 7.99
C LEU A 29 -13.36 0.69 8.34
N PRO A 30 -13.52 1.07 9.62
CA PRO A 30 -13.52 2.48 10.00
C PRO A 30 -12.12 3.10 9.89
N ASN A 31 -12.09 4.40 9.55
CA ASN A 31 -10.86 5.19 9.39
C ASN A 31 -9.98 5.25 10.64
N GLU A 32 -10.53 4.93 11.81
CA GLU A 32 -9.78 4.85 13.07
C GLU A 32 -8.70 3.75 13.04
N ASN A 33 -8.87 2.72 12.19
CA ASN A 33 -7.86 1.67 11.99
C ASN A 33 -6.79 2.06 10.97
N PHE A 34 -6.81 3.30 10.46
CA PHE A 34 -5.82 3.80 9.53
C PHE A 34 -4.85 4.74 10.22
N ASP A 35 -3.58 4.35 10.28
CA ASP A 35 -2.49 5.22 10.71
C ASP A 35 -1.79 5.89 9.51
N PRO A 36 -1.93 7.22 9.35
CA PRO A 36 -1.32 7.95 8.24
C PRO A 36 0.21 7.98 8.31
N GLN A 37 0.82 7.89 9.49
CA GLN A 37 2.27 7.92 9.65
C GLN A 37 2.89 6.61 9.16
N ILE A 38 2.28 5.48 9.52
CA ILE A 38 2.67 4.16 9.01
C ILE A 38 2.48 4.11 7.49
N CYS A 39 1.37 4.64 6.97
CA CYS A 39 1.13 4.71 5.54
C CYS A 39 2.19 5.54 4.80
N GLN A 40 2.62 6.66 5.38
CA GLN A 40 3.68 7.50 4.81
C GLN A 40 5.02 6.75 4.78
N GLN A 41 5.36 6.02 5.84
CA GLN A 41 6.59 5.21 5.88
C GLN A 41 6.60 4.15 4.78
N TYR A 42 5.50 3.42 4.58
CA TYR A 42 5.39 2.45 3.49
C TYR A 42 5.53 3.08 2.12
N PHE A 43 5.00 4.30 1.94
CA PHE A 43 5.14 5.04 0.69
C PHE A 43 6.60 5.46 0.45
N ASP A 44 7.29 5.96 1.48
CA ASP A 44 8.69 6.37 1.38
C ASP A 44 9.62 5.18 1.14
N ASP A 45 9.39 4.05 1.82
CA ASP A 45 10.11 2.79 1.61
C ASP A 45 9.90 2.27 0.19
N TYR A 46 8.66 2.34 -0.31
CA TYR A 46 8.33 1.96 -1.68
C TYR A 46 9.08 2.85 -2.68
N LEU A 47 9.00 4.17 -2.55
CA LEU A 47 9.70 5.10 -3.44
C LEU A 47 11.22 4.88 -3.40
N THR A 48 11.77 4.62 -2.21
CA THR A 48 13.19 4.32 -2.02
C THR A 48 13.58 3.03 -2.74
N ASN A 49 12.77 1.98 -2.59
CA ASN A 49 12.99 0.70 -3.27
C ASN A 49 12.91 0.85 -4.80
N TRP A 50 11.95 1.62 -5.32
CA TRP A 50 11.86 1.90 -6.76
C TRP A 50 13.07 2.69 -7.27
N ASN A 51 13.51 3.71 -6.52
CA ASN A 51 14.68 4.48 -6.89
C ASN A 51 15.95 3.61 -6.92
N LEU A 52 16.07 2.65 -5.99
CA LEU A 52 17.10 1.63 -6.03
C LEU A 52 16.94 0.74 -7.27
N LEU A 53 15.79 0.12 -7.49
CA LEU A 53 15.59 -0.79 -8.62
C LEU A 53 15.87 -0.11 -9.99
N ILE A 54 15.42 1.13 -10.17
CA ILE A 54 15.73 1.96 -11.36
C ILE A 54 17.24 2.20 -11.48
N LYS A 55 17.91 2.58 -10.38
CA LYS A 55 19.36 2.81 -10.37
C LYS A 55 20.16 1.54 -10.72
N TRP A 56 19.64 0.37 -10.35
CA TRP A 56 20.25 -0.93 -10.65
C TRP A 56 19.81 -1.51 -12.02
N GLY A 57 19.05 -0.76 -12.82
CA GLY A 57 18.59 -1.19 -14.14
C GLY A 57 17.57 -2.32 -14.11
N LEU A 58 16.98 -2.61 -12.95
CA LEU A 58 15.93 -3.60 -12.78
C LEU A 58 14.60 -2.98 -13.23
N MET A 59 14.18 -3.32 -14.45
CA MET A 59 12.85 -2.98 -14.96
C MET A 59 11.83 -3.86 -14.25
N VAL A 60 11.17 -3.32 -13.23
CA VAL A 60 10.04 -3.99 -12.58
C VAL A 60 8.86 -3.92 -13.54
N PHE A 61 8.67 -5.01 -14.28
CA PHE A 61 7.43 -5.24 -15.01
C PHE A 61 6.35 -5.57 -13.98
N VAL A 62 5.34 -4.71 -13.94
CA VAL A 62 4.09 -4.90 -13.21
C VAL A 62 3.32 -6.08 -13.78
#